data_AF-A0A139NG99-F1
#
_entry.id   AF-A0A139NG99-F1
#
_cell.length_a   1.000
_cell.length_b   1.000
_cell.length_c   1.000
_cell.angle_alpha   90.00
_cell.angle_beta   90.00
_cell.angle_gamma   90.00
#
_symmetry.space_group_name_H-M   'P 1'
#
loop_
_entity.id
_entity.type
_entity.pdbx_description
1 polymer ?
#
loop_
_entity_poly.entity_id
_entity_poly.type
_entity_poly.pdbx_seq_one_letter_code
_entity_poly.pdbx_strand_id
1 'polypeptide(L)'
;MKSDRYRFWRTTITLVISMVLGGVVGYLTAIGGGNFTLNQFQIQLTSVQYLVTTLSLILFALFLYYLAETKKQVTLMKEETDDERVEVRDRASGRAYSIASILMGLITVTLFLTLGIMGQVMMTGEFSTLLFAQFVLISILVIVTTSLCHRSFKLLHGQKIPRNLSVKEMRDFTMSLMDEAEKQIQYEESFELVLRLNGYVFPFIYIGLLLLSSLYDLDITLTLFVLAGLQAFIVLSQYRIIKRYYK
;
A
#
# COMPACT_ATOMS: atom_id res chain seq x y z
N MET A 1 11.73 19.11 -20.42
CA MET A 1 11.46 19.85 -19.17
C MET A 1 9.95 20.04 -19.03
N LYS A 2 9.31 19.58 -17.94
CA LYS A 2 7.86 19.79 -17.74
C LYS A 2 7.62 21.24 -17.33
N SER A 3 6.70 21.94 -18.00
CA SER A 3 6.53 23.39 -17.86
C SER A 3 6.13 23.79 -16.43
N ASP A 4 6.54 24.99 -16.01
CA ASP A 4 6.28 25.53 -14.66
C ASP A 4 4.79 25.60 -14.33
N ARG A 5 3.92 25.72 -15.34
CA ARG A 5 2.47 25.61 -15.18
C ARG A 5 2.03 24.26 -14.62
N TYR A 6 2.66 23.14 -15.02
CA TYR A 6 2.30 21.81 -14.49
C TYR A 6 2.73 21.64 -13.03
N ARG A 7 3.88 22.20 -12.64
CA ARG A 7 4.35 22.18 -11.24
C ARG A 7 3.46 23.04 -10.35
N PHE A 8 3.10 24.25 -10.80
CA PHE A 8 2.18 25.14 -10.11
C PHE A 8 0.82 24.48 -9.90
N TRP A 9 0.18 23.99 -10.97
CA TRP A 9 -1.13 23.33 -10.87
C TRP A 9 -1.12 22.08 -10.00
N ARG A 10 -0.04 21.27 -10.02
CA ARG A 10 0.07 20.10 -9.15
C ARG A 10 0.08 20.50 -7.67
N THR A 11 0.89 21.50 -7.31
CA THR A 11 0.99 21.98 -5.93
C THR A 11 -0.32 22.61 -5.48
N THR A 12 -0.94 23.44 -6.31
CA THR A 12 -2.23 24.07 -6.02
C THR A 12 -3.35 23.03 -5.85
N ILE A 13 -3.38 21.99 -6.69
CA ILE A 13 -4.34 20.88 -6.54
C ILE A 13 -4.12 20.11 -5.24
N THR A 14 -2.88 19.78 -4.87
CA THR A 14 -2.60 19.12 -3.58
C THR A 14 -2.95 20.00 -2.38
N LEU A 15 -2.75 21.32 -2.49
CA LEU A 15 -3.07 22.27 -1.43
C LEU A 15 -4.59 22.40 -1.27
N VAL A 16 -5.32 22.52 -2.37
CA VAL A 16 -6.80 22.54 -2.37
C VAL A 16 -7.37 21.22 -1.83
N ILE A 17 -6.82 20.06 -2.23
CA ILE A 17 -7.25 18.77 -1.68
C ILE A 17 -6.96 18.66 -0.18
N SER A 18 -5.79 19.14 0.28
CA SER A 18 -5.48 19.16 1.71
C SER A 18 -6.35 20.13 2.51
N MET A 19 -6.77 21.24 1.89
CA MET A 19 -7.64 22.25 2.51
C MET A 19 -9.10 21.77 2.56
N VAL A 20 -9.55 21.02 1.55
CA VAL A 20 -10.87 20.38 1.56
C VAL A 20 -10.91 19.22 2.54
N LEU A 21 -9.87 18.37 2.60
CA LEU A 21 -9.78 17.29 3.58
C LEU A 21 -9.65 17.83 5.01
N GLY A 22 -8.81 18.85 5.22
CA GLY A 22 -8.68 19.53 6.52
C GLY A 22 -9.96 20.28 6.91
N GLY A 23 -10.66 20.87 5.94
CA GLY A 23 -11.93 21.56 6.15
C GLY A 23 -13.09 20.61 6.46
N VAL A 24 -13.16 19.44 5.83
CA VAL A 24 -14.14 18.40 6.15
C VAL A 24 -13.88 17.81 7.53
N VAL A 25 -12.61 17.57 7.88
CA VAL A 25 -12.22 17.13 9.23
C VAL A 25 -12.57 18.19 10.27
N GLY A 26 -12.21 19.46 10.02
CA GLY A 26 -12.51 20.58 10.92
C GLY A 26 -14.01 20.87 11.06
N TYR A 27 -14.80 20.73 10.00
CA TYR A 27 -16.26 20.86 10.03
C TYR A 27 -16.93 19.75 10.85
N LEU A 28 -16.43 18.51 10.72
CA LEU A 28 -16.88 17.40 11.56
C LEU A 28 -16.49 17.60 13.03
N THR A 29 -15.34 18.20 13.31
CA THR A 29 -14.94 18.58 14.68
C THR A 29 -15.78 19.72 15.25
N ALA A 30 -16.19 20.68 14.41
CA ALA A 30 -16.96 21.86 14.83
C ALA A 30 -18.45 21.58 15.08
N ILE A 31 -19.06 20.65 14.32
CA ILE A 31 -20.45 20.20 14.57
C ILE A 31 -20.56 19.37 15.84
N GLY A 32 -19.47 18.72 16.28
CA GLY A 32 -19.41 17.94 17.52
C GLY A 32 -19.37 18.76 18.81
N GLY A 33 -19.66 20.08 18.75
CA GLY A 33 -19.56 21.06 19.83
C GLY A 33 -19.68 20.49 21.24
N GLY A 34 -18.55 20.34 21.92
CA GLY A 34 -18.50 19.83 23.28
C GLY A 34 -17.06 19.73 23.78
N ASN A 35 -16.85 20.05 25.05
CA ASN A 35 -15.57 19.91 25.73
C ASN A 35 -15.00 18.50 25.53
N PHE A 36 -13.76 18.42 25.04
CA PHE A 36 -13.07 17.18 24.68
C PHE A 36 -13.05 16.20 25.85
N THR A 37 -13.85 15.14 25.73
CA THR A 37 -13.86 13.99 26.65
C THR A 37 -13.38 12.75 25.89
N LEU A 38 -12.71 11.82 26.58
CA LEU A 38 -12.12 10.61 26.00
C LEU A 38 -13.11 9.79 25.14
N ASN A 39 -14.39 9.80 25.49
CA ASN A 39 -15.45 9.11 24.75
C ASN A 39 -15.68 9.67 23.33
N GLN A 40 -15.45 10.97 23.10
CA GLN A 40 -15.58 11.55 21.75
C GLN A 40 -14.43 11.14 20.82
N PHE A 41 -13.25 10.84 21.37
CA PHE A 41 -12.09 10.37 20.59
C PHE A 41 -12.28 8.93 20.09
N GLN A 42 -12.86 8.05 20.90
CA GLN A 42 -13.17 6.66 20.51
C GLN A 42 -14.21 6.58 19.36
N ILE A 43 -15.26 7.42 19.41
CA ILE A 43 -16.27 7.49 18.35
C ILE A 43 -15.60 7.90 17.03
N GLN A 44 -14.70 8.89 17.06
CA GLN A 44 -13.96 9.33 15.88
C GLN A 44 -13.05 8.24 15.31
N LEU A 45 -12.30 7.51 16.15
CA LEU A 45 -11.44 6.41 15.70
C LEU A 45 -12.21 5.25 15.07
N THR A 46 -13.35 4.90 15.65
CA THR A 46 -14.22 3.84 15.11
C THR A 46 -14.78 4.22 13.75
N SER A 47 -15.23 5.48 13.58
CA SER A 47 -15.66 6.01 12.28
C SER A 47 -14.54 5.98 11.23
N VAL A 48 -13.32 6.36 11.61
CA VAL A 48 -12.16 6.31 10.72
C VAL A 48 -11.85 4.86 10.31
N GLN A 49 -11.98 3.89 11.22
CA GLN A 49 -11.77 2.48 10.91
C GLN A 49 -12.74 1.94 9.85
N TYR A 50 -14.01 2.38 9.85
CA TYR A 50 -14.94 2.02 8.76
C TYR A 50 -14.50 2.57 7.40
N LEU A 51 -13.97 3.81 7.36
CA LEU A 51 -13.43 4.39 6.14
C LEU A 51 -12.21 3.60 5.65
N VAL A 52 -11.29 3.26 6.55
CA VAL A 52 -10.10 2.43 6.23
C VAL A 52 -10.52 1.07 5.67
N THR A 53 -11.51 0.43 6.30
CA THR A 53 -12.03 -0.87 5.85
C THR A 53 -12.67 -0.75 4.46
N THR A 54 -13.51 0.26 4.24
CA THR A 54 -14.16 0.49 2.94
C THR A 54 -13.14 0.78 1.84
N LEU A 55 -12.14 1.61 2.14
CA LEU A 55 -11.03 1.87 1.23
C LEU A 55 -10.27 0.58 0.87
N SER A 56 -9.98 -0.27 1.87
CA SER A 56 -9.27 -1.53 1.64
C SER A 56 -10.03 -2.48 0.71
N LEU A 57 -11.37 -2.51 0.79
CA LEU A 57 -12.22 -3.30 -0.12
C LEU A 57 -12.19 -2.78 -1.55
N ILE A 58 -12.24 -1.45 -1.73
CA ILE A 58 -12.13 -0.82 -3.06
C ILE A 58 -10.75 -1.13 -3.68
N LEU A 59 -9.68 -0.99 -2.89
CA LEU A 59 -8.32 -1.32 -3.32
C LEU A 59 -8.20 -2.80 -3.70
N PHE A 60 -8.84 -3.70 -2.94
CA PHE A 60 -8.87 -5.12 -3.23
C PHE A 60 -9.60 -5.45 -4.55
N ALA A 61 -10.74 -4.80 -4.82
CA ALA A 61 -11.45 -4.96 -6.09
C ALA A 61 -10.59 -4.52 -7.28
N LEU A 62 -9.92 -3.37 -7.17
CA LEU A 62 -8.96 -2.90 -8.18
C LEU A 62 -7.79 -3.87 -8.35
N PHE A 63 -7.26 -4.43 -7.25
CA PHE A 63 -6.20 -5.42 -7.30
C PHE A 63 -6.61 -6.66 -8.12
N LEU A 64 -7.81 -7.19 -7.89
CA LEU A 64 -8.32 -8.33 -8.65
C LEU A 64 -8.47 -7.99 -10.14
N TYR A 65 -8.95 -6.79 -10.47
CA TYR A 65 -9.07 -6.34 -11.85
C TYR A 65 -7.73 -6.34 -12.58
N TYR A 66 -6.69 -5.73 -12.01
CA TYR A 66 -5.35 -5.71 -12.63
C TYR A 66 -4.70 -7.10 -12.71
N LEU A 67 -4.97 -7.96 -11.74
CA LEU A 67 -4.45 -9.33 -11.74
C LEU A 67 -5.16 -10.20 -12.79
N ALA A 68 -6.47 -10.01 -12.99
CA ALA A 68 -7.22 -10.65 -14.07
C ALA A 68 -6.70 -10.19 -15.44
N GLU A 69 -6.44 -8.89 -15.60
CA GLU A 69 -5.85 -8.33 -16.81
C GLU A 69 -4.47 -8.95 -17.09
N THR A 70 -3.61 -9.02 -16.07
CA THR A 70 -2.29 -9.66 -16.17
C THR A 70 -2.39 -11.09 -16.71
N LYS A 71 -3.29 -11.91 -16.13
CA LYS A 71 -3.50 -13.29 -16.59
C LYS A 71 -3.99 -13.37 -18.02
N LYS A 72 -4.94 -12.49 -18.39
CA LYS A 72 -5.48 -12.42 -19.75
C LYS A 72 -4.37 -12.09 -20.75
N GLN A 73 -3.52 -11.12 -20.44
CA GLN A 73 -2.40 -10.76 -21.31
C GLN A 73 -1.41 -11.93 -21.46
N VAL A 74 -1.07 -12.62 -20.36
CA VAL A 74 -0.16 -13.78 -20.42
C VAL A 74 -0.74 -14.96 -21.19
N THR A 75 -2.05 -15.23 -21.11
CA THR A 75 -2.66 -16.28 -21.94
C THR A 75 -2.56 -15.93 -23.41
N LEU A 76 -2.89 -14.69 -23.77
CA LEU A 76 -2.84 -14.22 -25.15
C LEU A 76 -1.42 -14.20 -25.71
N MET A 77 -0.39 -13.97 -24.86
CA MET A 77 1.01 -14.13 -25.28
C MET A 77 1.36 -15.54 -25.74
N LYS A 78 0.82 -16.56 -25.07
CA LYS A 78 1.15 -17.97 -25.36
C LYS A 78 0.54 -18.48 -26.66
N GLU A 79 -0.50 -17.80 -27.13
CA GLU A 79 -1.22 -18.14 -28.36
C GLU A 79 -0.72 -17.35 -29.58
N GLU A 80 0.01 -16.26 -29.35
CA GLU A 80 0.50 -15.38 -30.42
C GLU A 80 1.83 -15.89 -30.98
N THR A 81 1.95 -15.95 -32.31
CA THR A 81 3.14 -16.42 -33.03
C THR A 81 4.00 -15.28 -33.58
N ASP A 82 3.51 -14.04 -33.50
CA ASP A 82 4.21 -12.84 -33.96
C ASP A 82 5.06 -12.25 -32.83
N ASP A 83 6.37 -12.28 -33.01
CA ASP A 83 7.37 -11.86 -32.01
C ASP A 83 7.18 -10.40 -31.55
N GLU A 84 6.79 -9.48 -32.46
CA GLU A 84 6.54 -8.08 -32.08
C GLU A 84 5.31 -7.95 -31.17
N ARG A 85 4.27 -8.74 -31.44
CA ARG A 85 3.03 -8.70 -30.66
C ARG A 85 3.19 -9.39 -29.31
N VAL A 86 4.03 -10.42 -29.23
CA VAL A 86 4.44 -11.06 -27.98
C VAL A 86 5.15 -10.06 -27.08
N GLU A 87 6.10 -9.27 -27.61
CA GLU A 87 6.86 -8.30 -26.81
C GLU A 87 5.98 -7.17 -26.25
N VAL A 88 5.07 -6.62 -27.06
CA VAL A 88 4.10 -5.59 -26.60
C VAL A 88 3.21 -6.13 -25.47
N ARG A 89 2.81 -7.39 -25.59
CA ARG A 89 1.93 -8.06 -24.64
C ARG A 89 2.65 -8.40 -23.33
N ASP A 90 3.94 -8.72 -23.41
CA ASP A 90 4.79 -8.97 -22.24
C ASP A 90 4.92 -7.70 -21.40
N ARG A 91 5.26 -6.57 -22.04
CA ARG A 91 5.29 -5.26 -21.39
C ARG A 91 3.95 -4.89 -20.76
N ALA A 92 2.83 -5.15 -21.44
CA ALA A 92 1.50 -4.89 -20.89
C ALA A 92 1.19 -5.74 -19.65
N SER A 93 1.59 -7.01 -19.66
CA SER A 93 1.40 -7.92 -18.52
C SER A 93 2.26 -7.54 -17.31
N GLY A 94 3.53 -7.18 -17.53
CA GLY A 94 4.44 -6.71 -16.48
C GLY A 94 3.96 -5.40 -15.85
N ARG A 95 3.42 -4.47 -16.66
CA ARG A 95 2.83 -3.22 -16.17
C ARG A 95 1.61 -3.47 -15.29
N ALA A 96 0.69 -4.32 -15.72
CA ALA A 96 -0.51 -4.64 -14.96
C ALA A 96 -0.16 -5.34 -13.64
N TYR A 97 0.80 -6.26 -13.67
CA TYR A 97 1.31 -6.93 -12.47
C TYR A 97 1.96 -5.96 -11.49
N SER A 98 2.80 -5.04 -12.00
CA SER A 98 3.46 -4.03 -11.17
C SER A 98 2.48 -3.05 -10.53
N ILE A 99 1.37 -2.71 -11.21
CA ILE A 99 0.28 -1.92 -10.60
C ILE A 99 -0.41 -2.73 -9.50
N ALA A 100 -0.64 -4.03 -9.73
CA ALA A 100 -1.22 -4.92 -8.72
C ALA A 100 -0.32 -5.05 -7.48
N SER A 101 1.00 -5.12 -7.63
CA SER A 101 1.93 -5.17 -6.48
C SER A 101 1.92 -3.89 -5.64
N ILE A 102 1.75 -2.71 -6.28
CA ILE A 102 1.56 -1.45 -5.55
C ILE A 102 0.24 -1.44 -4.77
N LEU A 103 -0.84 -1.90 -5.39
CA LEU A 103 -2.15 -2.01 -4.72
C LEU A 103 -2.08 -2.95 -3.51
N MET A 104 -1.36 -4.07 -3.62
CA MET A 104 -1.09 -4.96 -2.48
C MET A 104 -0.33 -4.23 -1.36
N GLY A 105 0.67 -3.42 -1.71
CA GLY A 105 1.38 -2.56 -0.75
C GLY A 105 0.43 -1.60 -0.02
N LEU A 106 -0.48 -0.95 -0.73
CA LEU A 106 -1.47 -0.04 -0.13
C LEU A 106 -2.45 -0.77 0.80
N ILE A 107 -2.90 -1.97 0.44
CA ILE A 107 -3.74 -2.80 1.32
C ILE A 107 -2.95 -3.17 2.59
N THR A 108 -1.65 -3.45 2.46
CA THR A 108 -0.78 -3.72 3.63
C THR A 108 -0.65 -2.49 4.55
N VAL A 109 -0.60 -1.27 4.02
CA VAL A 109 -0.65 -0.04 4.83
C VAL A 109 -1.95 0.04 5.63
N THR A 110 -3.09 -0.30 5.03
CA THR A 110 -4.38 -0.29 5.74
C THR A 110 -4.42 -1.30 6.89
N LEU A 111 -3.75 -2.44 6.77
CA LEU A 111 -3.61 -3.41 7.86
C LEU A 111 -2.87 -2.80 9.07
N PHE A 112 -1.74 -2.13 8.84
CA PHE A 112 -0.97 -1.52 9.92
C PHE A 112 -1.73 -0.38 10.60
N LEU A 113 -2.50 0.41 9.85
CA LEU A 113 -3.41 1.41 10.41
C LEU A 113 -4.48 0.78 11.31
N THR A 114 -5.12 -0.29 10.85
CA THR A 114 -6.14 -1.00 11.64
C THR A 114 -5.57 -1.63 12.90
N LEU A 115 -4.36 -2.19 12.85
CA LEU A 115 -3.65 -2.67 14.03
C LEU A 115 -3.38 -1.54 15.03
N GLY A 116 -2.93 -0.38 14.53
CA GLY A 116 -2.73 0.82 15.33
C GLY A 116 -3.98 1.28 16.07
N ILE A 117 -5.08 1.45 15.32
CA ILE A 117 -6.37 1.89 15.87
C ILE A 117 -6.91 0.88 16.88
N MET A 118 -6.84 -0.42 16.56
CA MET A 118 -7.25 -1.48 17.48
C MET A 118 -6.46 -1.44 18.79
N GLY A 119 -5.13 -1.26 18.72
CA GLY A 119 -4.28 -1.12 19.90
C GLY A 119 -4.69 0.07 20.78
N GLN A 120 -4.97 1.24 20.18
CA GLN A 120 -5.42 2.42 20.93
C GLN A 120 -6.78 2.21 21.59
N VAL A 121 -7.74 1.59 20.90
CA VAL A 121 -9.06 1.31 21.50
C VAL A 121 -8.95 0.28 22.63
N MET A 122 -8.11 -0.74 22.50
CA MET A 122 -7.90 -1.73 23.58
C MET A 122 -7.31 -1.11 24.85
N MET A 123 -6.44 -0.10 24.75
CA MET A 123 -5.88 0.59 25.92
C MET A 123 -6.93 1.34 26.74
N THR A 124 -8.03 1.76 26.11
CA THR A 124 -9.15 2.38 26.82
C THR A 124 -10.04 1.39 27.58
N GLY A 125 -9.74 0.08 27.51
CA GLY A 125 -10.44 -0.98 28.24
C GLY A 125 -11.69 -1.52 27.54
N GLU A 126 -12.05 -1.01 26.37
CA GLU A 126 -13.22 -1.45 25.61
C GLU A 126 -12.83 -2.39 24.47
N PHE A 127 -13.12 -3.69 24.62
CA PHE A 127 -12.98 -4.63 23.51
C PHE A 127 -14.17 -4.51 22.55
N SER A 128 -13.92 -4.03 21.34
CA SER A 128 -14.92 -4.02 20.26
C SER A 128 -14.76 -5.26 19.37
N THR A 129 -15.72 -6.17 19.45
CA THR A 129 -15.80 -7.36 18.59
C THR A 129 -15.81 -7.00 17.11
N LEU A 130 -16.37 -5.84 16.76
CA LEU A 130 -16.44 -5.36 15.39
C LEU A 130 -15.08 -4.88 14.87
N LEU A 131 -14.31 -4.14 15.67
CA LEU A 131 -12.94 -3.72 15.30
C LEU A 131 -12.05 -4.95 15.09
N PHE A 132 -12.19 -5.96 15.95
CA PHE A 132 -11.49 -7.23 15.78
C PHE A 132 -11.90 -7.95 14.49
N ALA A 133 -13.20 -8.00 14.17
CA ALA A 133 -13.67 -8.57 12.91
C ALA A 133 -13.13 -7.84 11.67
N GLN A 134 -13.04 -6.50 11.72
CA GLN A 134 -12.44 -5.69 10.64
C GLN A 134 -10.94 -5.96 10.51
N PHE A 135 -10.22 -6.08 11.61
CA PHE A 135 -8.81 -6.48 11.61
C PHE A 135 -8.60 -7.86 10.96
N VAL A 136 -9.41 -8.85 11.36
CA VAL A 136 -9.36 -10.20 10.77
C VAL A 136 -9.66 -10.17 9.28
N LEU A 137 -10.69 -9.41 8.86
CA LEU A 137 -11.05 -9.26 7.44
C LEU A 137 -9.87 -8.70 6.62
N ILE A 138 -9.27 -7.58 7.06
CA ILE A 138 -8.15 -6.96 6.34
C ILE A 138 -6.93 -7.89 6.34
N SER A 139 -6.68 -8.61 7.43
CA SER A 139 -5.62 -9.62 7.49
C SER A 139 -5.81 -10.73 6.46
N ILE A 140 -7.04 -11.24 6.31
CA ILE A 140 -7.38 -12.22 5.27
C ILE A 140 -7.15 -11.63 3.88
N LEU A 141 -7.55 -10.37 3.63
CA LEU A 141 -7.30 -9.71 2.33
C LEU A 141 -5.81 -9.62 2.02
N VAL A 142 -4.95 -9.28 2.99
CA VAL A 142 -3.49 -9.25 2.79
C VAL A 142 -2.95 -10.65 2.49
N ILE A 143 -3.40 -11.69 3.19
CA ILE A 143 -2.97 -13.08 2.92
C ILE A 143 -3.42 -13.53 1.52
N VAL A 144 -4.65 -13.18 1.12
CA VAL A 144 -5.19 -13.54 -0.20
C VAL A 144 -4.45 -12.79 -1.30
N THR A 145 -4.25 -11.47 -1.18
CA THR A 145 -3.53 -10.67 -2.18
C THR A 145 -2.09 -11.12 -2.34
N THR A 146 -1.37 -11.38 -1.24
CA THR A 146 -0.01 -11.91 -1.31
C THR A 146 0.02 -13.28 -2.00
N SER A 147 -0.85 -14.21 -1.63
CA SER A 147 -0.94 -15.54 -2.27
C SER A 147 -1.24 -15.46 -3.77
N LEU A 148 -2.18 -14.61 -4.18
CA LEU A 148 -2.52 -14.38 -5.58
C LEU A 148 -1.39 -13.72 -6.37
N CYS A 149 -0.67 -12.80 -5.73
CA CYS A 149 0.50 -12.14 -6.32
C CYS A 149 1.62 -13.16 -6.59
N HIS A 150 1.92 -14.06 -5.63
CA HIS A 150 2.89 -15.15 -5.83
C HIS A 150 2.51 -16.10 -6.97
N ARG A 151 1.21 -16.44 -7.07
CA ARG A 151 0.71 -17.28 -8.18
C ARG A 151 0.87 -16.58 -9.54
N SER A 152 0.59 -15.28 -9.58
CA SER A 152 0.68 -14.48 -10.82
C SER A 152 2.13 -14.25 -11.22
N PHE A 153 3.02 -14.04 -10.25
CA PHE A 153 4.47 -13.96 -10.48
C PHE A 153 5.01 -15.23 -11.15
N LYS A 154 4.64 -16.41 -10.60
CA LYS A 154 5.02 -17.70 -11.19
C LYS A 154 4.53 -17.84 -12.64
N LEU A 155 3.35 -17.30 -12.92
CA LEU A 155 2.74 -17.35 -14.24
C LEU A 155 3.43 -16.40 -15.24
N LEU A 156 3.93 -15.25 -14.77
CA LEU A 156 4.63 -14.24 -15.58
C LEU A 156 6.09 -14.64 -15.87
N HIS A 157 6.84 -15.02 -14.85
CA HIS A 157 8.29 -15.27 -14.97
C HIS A 157 8.65 -16.75 -15.11
N GLY A 158 7.67 -17.67 -15.08
CA GLY A 158 7.90 -19.12 -15.13
C GLY A 158 8.56 -19.72 -13.87
N GLN A 159 9.15 -18.89 -13.02
CA GLN A 159 9.84 -19.28 -11.79
C GLN A 159 9.03 -18.92 -10.54
N LYS A 160 9.09 -19.78 -9.52
CA LYS A 160 8.50 -19.49 -8.21
C LYS A 160 9.45 -18.59 -7.42
N ILE A 161 8.91 -17.62 -6.68
CA ILE A 161 9.68 -16.90 -5.67
C ILE A 161 10.17 -17.93 -4.64
N PRO A 162 11.50 -18.07 -4.43
CA PRO A 162 12.06 -18.94 -3.40
C PRO A 162 11.51 -18.54 -2.02
N ARG A 163 11.15 -19.52 -1.20
CA ARG A 163 10.67 -19.26 0.16
C ARG A 163 11.85 -18.86 1.05
N ASN A 164 11.66 -17.84 1.89
CA ASN A 164 12.61 -17.35 2.91
C ASN A 164 13.88 -16.67 2.36
N LEU A 165 13.78 -15.92 1.27
CA LEU A 165 14.88 -15.08 0.80
C LEU A 165 15.16 -13.95 1.79
N SER A 166 16.44 -13.71 2.07
CA SER A 166 16.89 -12.45 2.67
C SER A 166 16.57 -11.27 1.76
N VAL A 167 16.47 -10.04 2.28
CA VAL A 167 16.20 -8.84 1.45
C VAL A 167 17.20 -8.71 0.29
N LYS A 168 18.46 -9.06 0.54
CA LYS A 168 19.52 -9.01 -0.47
C LYS A 168 19.30 -10.08 -1.55
N GLU A 169 18.96 -11.29 -1.14
CA GLU A 169 18.68 -12.39 -2.08
C GLU A 169 17.39 -12.16 -2.86
N MET A 170 16.38 -11.55 -2.24
CA MET A 170 15.14 -11.13 -2.89
C MET A 170 15.39 -10.04 -3.92
N ARG A 171 16.26 -9.07 -3.60
CA ARG A 171 16.74 -8.08 -4.56
C ARG A 171 17.45 -8.74 -5.73
N ASP A 172 18.42 -9.61 -5.47
CA ASP A 172 19.24 -10.23 -6.52
C ASP A 172 18.38 -11.17 -7.40
N PHE A 173 17.41 -11.87 -6.81
CA PHE A 173 16.43 -12.68 -7.53
C PHE A 173 15.50 -11.80 -8.40
N THR A 174 14.93 -10.72 -7.85
CA THR A 174 14.08 -9.82 -8.62
C THR A 174 14.86 -9.14 -9.74
N MET A 175 16.09 -8.69 -9.46
CA MET A 175 17.00 -8.15 -10.46
C MET A 175 17.29 -9.19 -11.55
N SER A 176 17.51 -10.46 -11.22
CA SER A 176 17.79 -11.48 -12.23
C SER A 176 16.70 -11.65 -13.29
N LEU A 177 15.46 -11.28 -12.95
CA LEU A 177 14.27 -11.40 -13.81
C LEU A 177 13.94 -10.10 -14.57
N MET A 178 14.67 -9.03 -14.30
CA MET A 178 14.47 -7.71 -14.90
C MET A 178 15.40 -7.51 -16.09
N ASP A 179 14.90 -6.85 -17.12
CA ASP A 179 15.73 -6.42 -18.25
C ASP A 179 16.68 -5.28 -17.81
N GLU A 180 17.75 -5.05 -18.57
CA GLU A 180 18.85 -4.15 -18.21
C GLU A 180 18.38 -2.69 -18.05
N ALA A 181 17.40 -2.26 -18.85
CA ALA A 181 16.77 -0.96 -18.70
C ALA A 181 15.94 -0.83 -17.40
N GLU A 182 15.28 -1.91 -16.95
CA GLU A 182 14.51 -1.92 -15.71
C GLU A 182 15.43 -1.89 -14.48
N LYS A 183 16.53 -2.64 -14.54
CA LYS A 183 17.58 -2.66 -13.50
C LYS A 183 18.17 -1.27 -13.28
N GLN A 184 18.52 -0.55 -14.35
CA GLN A 184 19.09 0.79 -14.25
C GLN A 184 18.15 1.77 -13.54
N ILE A 185 16.85 1.73 -13.85
CA ILE A 185 15.84 2.59 -13.20
C ILE A 185 15.66 2.20 -11.73
N GLN A 186 15.67 0.90 -11.41
CA GLN A 186 15.56 0.45 -10.02
C GLN A 186 16.79 0.80 -9.17
N TYR A 187 17.99 0.77 -9.75
CA TYR A 187 19.20 1.23 -9.07
C TYR A 187 19.18 2.74 -8.81
N GLU A 188 18.68 3.54 -9.75
CA GLU A 188 18.51 4.99 -9.58
C GLU A 188 17.59 5.33 -8.38
N GLU A 189 16.52 4.56 -8.18
CA GLU A 189 15.51 4.81 -7.14
C GLU A 189 15.76 4.04 -5.83
N SER A 190 16.94 3.43 -5.63
CA SER A 190 17.32 2.70 -4.42
C SER A 190 16.38 1.54 -4.04
N PHE A 191 16.13 0.62 -4.96
CA PHE A 191 15.23 -0.53 -4.77
C PHE A 191 15.47 -1.33 -3.47
N GLU A 192 16.72 -1.57 -3.10
CA GLU A 192 17.06 -2.29 -1.87
C GLU A 192 16.60 -1.54 -0.61
N LEU A 193 16.73 -0.22 -0.59
CA LEU A 193 16.29 0.61 0.53
C LEU A 193 14.77 0.51 0.69
N VAL A 194 14.03 0.56 -0.43
CA VAL A 194 12.57 0.39 -0.43
C VAL A 194 12.15 -0.99 0.08
N LEU A 195 12.83 -2.07 -0.35
CA LEU A 195 12.57 -3.42 0.15
C LEU A 195 12.85 -3.55 1.66
N ARG A 196 13.97 -3.01 2.15
CA ARG A 196 14.30 -3.03 3.58
C ARG A 196 13.28 -2.24 4.41
N LEU A 197 12.90 -1.05 3.93
CA LEU A 197 11.93 -0.19 4.60
C LEU A 197 10.58 -0.88 4.76
N ASN A 198 10.02 -1.38 3.65
CA ASN A 198 8.71 -2.01 3.66
C ASN A 198 8.70 -3.40 4.31
N GLY A 199 9.81 -4.14 4.21
CA GLY A 199 9.91 -5.50 4.75
C GLY A 199 10.23 -5.58 6.24
N TYR A 200 11.03 -4.64 6.78
CA TYR A 200 11.54 -4.73 8.15
C TYR A 200 11.34 -3.46 8.97
N VAL A 201 11.68 -2.29 8.42
CA VAL A 201 11.71 -1.04 9.20
C VAL A 201 10.31 -0.62 9.63
N PHE A 202 9.34 -0.52 8.71
CA PHE A 202 7.98 -0.13 9.08
C PHE A 202 7.34 -1.12 10.06
N PRO A 203 7.34 -2.44 9.81
CA PRO A 203 6.79 -3.40 10.77
C PRO A 203 7.38 -3.25 12.17
N PHE A 204 8.71 -3.06 12.27
CA PHE A 204 9.39 -2.89 13.56
C PHE A 204 8.98 -1.59 14.27
N ILE A 205 8.86 -0.48 13.53
CA ILE A 205 8.40 0.80 14.09
C ILE A 205 6.95 0.69 14.56
N TYR A 206 6.05 0.08 13.79
CA TYR A 206 4.65 -0.12 14.20
C TYR A 206 4.55 -0.93 15.49
N ILE A 207 5.26 -2.05 15.59
CA ILE A 207 5.27 -2.88 16.79
C ILE A 207 5.88 -2.12 17.97
N GLY A 208 7.00 -1.43 17.77
CA GLY A 208 7.65 -0.63 18.81
C GLY A 208 6.75 0.48 19.35
N LEU A 209 6.02 1.17 18.47
CA LEU A 209 5.03 2.18 18.87
C LEU A 209 3.89 1.57 19.68
N LEU A 210 3.33 0.43 19.23
CA LEU A 210 2.27 -0.27 19.97
C LEU A 210 2.73 -0.70 21.36
N LEU A 211 3.96 -1.22 21.48
CA LEU A 211 4.55 -1.59 22.77
C LEU A 211 4.77 -0.38 23.68
N LEU A 212 5.36 0.70 23.16
CA LEU A 212 5.58 1.93 23.93
C LEU A 212 4.26 2.54 24.39
N SER A 213 3.27 2.56 23.51
CA SER A 213 1.92 3.02 23.84
C SER A 213 1.33 2.19 24.97
N SER A 214 1.38 0.86 24.88
CA SER A 214 0.87 -0.03 25.94
C SER A 214 1.63 0.06 27.27
N LEU A 215 2.93 0.42 27.27
CA LEU A 215 3.74 0.48 28.50
C LEU A 215 3.62 1.83 29.24
N TYR A 216 3.36 2.91 28.50
CA TYR A 216 3.40 4.28 29.02
C TYR A 216 2.08 5.02 28.86
N ASP A 217 1.01 4.33 28.47
CA ASP A 217 -0.32 4.89 28.19
C ASP A 217 -0.30 6.11 27.26
N LEU A 218 0.58 6.07 26.25
CA LEU A 218 0.78 7.16 25.29
C LEU A 218 -0.29 7.11 24.20
N ASP A 219 -0.92 8.25 23.90
CA ASP A 219 -1.67 8.43 22.65
C ASP A 219 -0.68 8.53 21.48
N ILE A 220 -0.69 7.49 20.63
CA ILE A 220 0.15 7.40 19.43
C ILE A 220 -0.65 7.56 18.14
N THR A 221 -1.93 7.92 18.24
CA THR A 221 -2.86 7.98 17.10
C THR A 221 -2.31 8.81 15.96
N LEU A 222 -1.88 10.05 16.24
CA LEU A 222 -1.31 10.94 15.23
C LEU A 222 -0.05 10.35 14.60
N THR A 223 0.83 9.77 15.42
CA THR A 223 2.07 9.12 14.96
C THR A 223 1.79 7.96 14.01
N LEU A 224 0.76 7.17 14.27
CA LEU A 224 0.32 6.07 13.40
C LEU A 224 -0.15 6.58 12.03
N PHE A 225 -0.91 7.67 11.98
CA PHE A 225 -1.33 8.29 10.72
C PHE A 225 -0.16 8.85 9.91
N VAL A 226 0.80 9.51 10.57
CA VAL A 226 2.00 10.02 9.91
C VAL A 226 2.84 8.87 9.35
N LEU A 227 3.05 7.81 10.13
CA LEU A 227 3.81 6.64 9.71
C LEU A 227 3.15 5.94 8.52
N ALA A 228 1.81 5.81 8.55
CA ALA A 228 1.05 5.21 7.45
C ALA A 228 1.09 6.06 6.18
N GLY A 229 1.01 7.39 6.32
CA GLY A 229 1.18 8.32 5.21
C GLY A 229 2.57 8.19 4.56
N LEU A 230 3.61 8.02 5.38
CA LEU A 230 4.98 7.82 4.90
C LEU A 230 5.13 6.46 4.19
N GLN A 231 4.58 5.39 4.75
CA GLN A 231 4.58 4.08 4.12
C GLN A 231 3.80 4.10 2.79
N ALA A 232 2.61 4.71 2.75
CA ALA A 232 1.82 4.88 1.54
C ALA A 232 2.57 5.72 0.49
N PHE A 233 3.28 6.76 0.89
CA PHE A 233 4.10 7.58 -0.01
C PHE A 233 5.20 6.76 -0.67
N ILE A 234 5.90 5.90 0.08
CA ILE A 234 6.94 5.01 -0.47
C ILE A 234 6.32 3.97 -1.40
N VAL A 235 5.16 3.40 -1.07
CA VAL A 235 4.47 2.47 -1.97
C VAL A 235 4.04 3.18 -3.27
N LEU A 236 3.54 4.42 -3.18
CA LEU A 236 3.15 5.21 -4.33
C LEU A 236 4.35 5.73 -5.15
N SER A 237 5.53 5.90 -4.55
CA SER A 237 6.72 6.31 -5.30
C SER A 237 7.13 5.25 -6.33
N GLN A 238 6.89 3.97 -6.03
CA GLN A 238 7.10 2.86 -6.97
C GLN A 238 6.29 3.02 -8.27
N TYR A 239 5.13 3.68 -8.21
CA TYR A 239 4.33 3.95 -9.42
C TYR A 239 5.06 4.84 -10.43
N ARG A 240 5.93 5.74 -9.94
CA ARG A 240 6.73 6.60 -10.83
C ARG A 240 7.75 5.80 -11.62
N ILE A 241 8.27 4.71 -11.06
CA ILE A 241 9.20 3.78 -11.71
C ILE A 241 8.48 3.08 -12.87
N ILE A 242 7.31 2.48 -12.59
CA ILE A 242 6.47 1.82 -13.59
C ILE A 242 6.15 2.77 -14.75
N LYS A 243 5.77 4.02 -14.45
CA LYS A 243 5.42 5.01 -15.48
C LYS A 243 6.61 5.45 -16.33
N ARG A 244 7.84 5.43 -15.80
CA ARG A 244 9.05 5.74 -16.58
C ARG A 244 9.42 4.58 -17.51
N TYR A 245 9.25 3.35 -17.05
CA TYR A 245 9.66 2.15 -17.78
C TYR A 245 8.68 1.75 -18.88
N TYR A 246 7.38 1.65 -18.59
CA TYR A 246 6.38 1.19 -19.55
C TYR A 246 5.78 2.30 -20.41
N LYS A 247 6.62 3.25 -20.83
CA LYS A 247 6.20 4.43 -21.58
C LYS A 247 6.04 4.13 -23.07
#